data_AF-A0A822DSV9-F1
#
_entry.id   AF-A0A822DSV9-F1
#
_cell.length_a   1.000
_cell.length_b   1.000
_cell.length_c   1.000
_cell.angle_alpha   90.00
_cell.angle_beta   90.00
_cell.angle_gamma   90.00
#
_symmetry.space_group_name_H-M   'P 1'
#
loop_
_entity.id
_entity.type
_entity.pdbx_description
1 polymer ?
#
loop_
_entity_poly.entity_id
_entity_poly.type
_entity_poly.pdbx_seq_one_letter_code
_entity_poly.pdbx_strand_id
1 'polypeptide(L)'
;MENEPYQSQRNYQQQAAEYLSQALEYDEQSENHELAIALYKKGIEELEKAINLNIDPNDQRALDLRTKMRKNLAMARERVEILQKLIQTDSNPVIKVHVRPTKVQRPLRPRSIGSAPSSASSNCRSRVMSPAPASASSMRLTSKLKQPPPQTINNRIKELPSTANARKIPTQNQSQRISLKLPNVEPKLVSYILNEVIENRPHVKFDDI
;
A
#
# COMPACT_ATOMS: atom_id res chain seq x y z
N MET A 1 23.04 -11.91 37.74
CA MET A 1 23.62 -12.30 36.45
C MET A 1 23.00 -11.42 35.40
N GLU A 2 23.84 -10.61 34.81
CA GLU A 2 23.53 -9.33 34.18
C GLU A 2 23.04 -9.59 32.74
N ASN A 3 21.90 -9.03 32.34
CA ASN A 3 21.38 -9.08 30.96
C ASN A 3 22.19 -8.15 30.02
N GLU A 4 23.51 -8.07 30.22
CA GLU A 4 24.44 -7.18 29.50
C GLU A 4 24.37 -7.30 27.98
N PRO A 5 24.38 -8.51 27.36
CA PRO A 5 24.43 -8.62 25.91
C PRO A 5 23.12 -8.14 25.26
N TYR A 6 21.96 -8.45 25.86
CA TYR A 6 20.67 -8.02 25.33
C TYR A 6 20.47 -6.50 25.47
N GLN A 7 20.88 -5.92 26.60
CA GLN A 7 20.78 -4.48 26.79
C GLN A 7 21.71 -3.72 25.84
N SER A 8 22.94 -4.21 25.65
CA SER A 8 23.87 -3.68 24.65
C SER A 8 23.30 -3.78 23.23
N GLN A 9 22.68 -4.91 22.89
CA GLN A 9 22.00 -5.09 21.60
C GLN A 9 20.89 -4.06 21.37
N ARG A 10 20.09 -3.77 22.41
CA ARG A 10 19.05 -2.73 22.37
C ARG A 10 19.63 -1.33 22.20
N ASN A 11 20.74 -1.02 22.87
CA ASN A 11 21.41 0.27 22.74
C ASN A 11 21.91 0.50 21.30
N TYR A 12 22.58 -0.48 20.71
CA TYR A 12 22.99 -0.40 19.29
C TYR A 12 21.79 -0.31 18.34
N GLN A 13 20.70 -1.03 18.64
CA GLN A 13 19.48 -0.92 17.85
C GLN A 13 18.86 0.48 17.93
N GLN A 14 18.92 1.15 19.08
CA GLN A 14 18.45 2.51 19.25
C GLN A 14 19.32 3.50 18.45
N GLN A 15 20.64 3.38 18.53
CA GLN A 15 21.58 4.21 17.76
C GLN A 15 21.41 4.01 16.26
N ALA A 16 21.29 2.76 15.81
CA ALA A 16 21.01 2.45 14.42
C ALA A 16 19.69 3.07 13.95
N ALA A 17 18.63 2.98 14.76
CA ALA A 17 17.33 3.56 14.42
C ALA A 17 17.40 5.09 14.26
N GLU A 18 18.18 5.77 15.11
CA GLU A 18 18.40 7.22 15.00
C GLU A 18 19.08 7.58 13.67
N TYR A 19 20.20 6.93 13.34
CA TYR A 19 20.89 7.17 12.07
C TYR A 19 20.02 6.85 10.85
N LEU A 20 19.27 5.75 10.88
CA LEU A 20 18.38 5.37 9.78
C LEU A 20 17.20 6.34 9.64
N SER A 21 16.67 6.88 10.73
CA SER A 21 15.60 7.89 10.68
C SER A 21 16.08 9.20 10.05
N GLN A 22 17.28 9.67 10.41
CA GLN A 22 17.89 10.82 9.78
C GLN A 22 18.21 10.55 8.30
N ALA A 23 18.71 9.35 7.98
CA ALA A 23 18.99 8.97 6.60
C ALA A 23 17.73 9.04 5.73
N LEU A 24 16.60 8.53 6.23
CA LEU A 24 15.31 8.58 5.52
C LEU A 24 14.83 10.02 5.28
N GLU A 25 15.02 10.92 6.24
CA GLU A 25 14.68 12.33 6.07
C GLU A 25 15.43 12.95 4.88
N TYR A 26 16.75 12.75 4.80
CA TYR A 26 17.57 13.21 3.67
C TYR A 26 17.26 12.47 2.36
N ASP A 27 16.84 11.21 2.43
CA ASP A 27 16.51 10.38 1.28
C ASP A 27 15.19 10.81 0.60
N GLU A 28 14.25 11.36 1.37
CA GLU A 28 13.03 11.98 0.87
C GLU A 28 13.31 13.39 0.30
N GLN A 29 14.26 14.11 0.92
CA GLN A 29 14.72 15.43 0.50
C GLN A 29 15.75 15.29 -0.63
N SER A 30 15.25 14.95 -1.82
CA SER A 30 15.88 14.70 -3.15
C SER A 30 17.20 15.41 -3.54
N GLU A 31 17.73 16.33 -2.74
CA GLU A 31 18.93 17.13 -3.03
C GLU A 31 20.22 16.56 -2.41
N ASN A 32 20.14 15.68 -1.39
CA ASN A 32 21.31 15.30 -0.59
C ASN A 32 21.52 13.78 -0.43
N HIS A 33 21.50 13.04 -1.55
CA HIS A 33 21.72 11.59 -1.56
C HIS A 33 23.08 11.18 -0.94
N GLU A 34 24.11 12.02 -1.01
CA GLU A 34 25.42 11.76 -0.39
C GLU A 34 25.35 11.75 1.15
N LEU A 35 24.62 12.70 1.75
CA LEU A 35 24.40 12.74 3.20
C LEU A 35 23.56 11.56 3.66
N ALA A 36 22.51 11.20 2.90
CA ALA A 36 21.71 10.02 3.16
C ALA A 36 22.57 8.75 3.17
N ILE A 37 23.45 8.56 2.18
CA ILE A 37 24.39 7.41 2.14
C ILE A 37 25.29 7.38 3.37
N ALA A 38 25.85 8.51 3.78
CA ALA A 38 26.74 8.57 4.94
C ALA A 38 26.03 8.14 6.24
N LEU A 39 24.77 8.59 6.42
CA LEU A 39 23.95 8.21 7.57
C LEU A 39 23.50 6.75 7.52
N TYR A 40 23.10 6.25 6.35
CA TYR A 40 22.81 4.82 6.17
C TYR A 40 24.03 3.95 6.51
N LYS A 41 25.24 4.34 6.10
CA LYS A 41 26.48 3.62 6.44
C LYS A 41 26.71 3.57 7.96
N LYS A 42 26.57 4.70 8.67
CA LYS A 42 26.63 4.71 10.15
C LYS A 42 25.58 3.80 10.78
N GLY A 43 24.33 3.85 10.30
CA GLY A 43 23.27 2.96 10.78
C GLY A 43 23.60 1.48 10.57
N ILE A 44 24.17 1.13 9.42
CA ILE A 44 24.62 -0.24 9.10
C ILE A 44 25.73 -0.69 10.07
N GLU A 45 26.72 0.15 10.35
CA GLU A 45 27.79 -0.16 11.30
C GLU A 45 27.24 -0.49 12.70
N GLU A 46 26.27 0.29 13.19
CA GLU A 46 25.63 0.02 14.49
C GLU A 46 24.80 -1.29 14.46
N LEU A 47 24.11 -1.58 13.34
CA LEU A 47 23.43 -2.87 13.17
C LEU A 47 24.40 -4.04 13.19
N GLU A 48 25.55 -3.92 12.54
CA GLU A 48 26.59 -4.96 12.50
C GLU A 48 27.17 -5.23 13.89
N LYS A 49 27.48 -4.17 14.65
CA LYS A 49 27.95 -4.30 16.05
C LYS A 49 26.96 -5.10 16.88
N ALA A 50 25.67 -4.80 16.79
CA ALA A 50 24.63 -5.49 17.54
C ALA A 50 24.46 -6.97 17.13
N ILE A 51 24.57 -7.28 15.84
CA ILE A 51 24.41 -8.65 15.32
C ILE A 51 25.60 -9.54 15.71
N ASN A 52 26.79 -8.93 15.83
CA ASN A 52 28.03 -9.62 16.20
C ASN A 52 28.16 -9.88 17.71
N LEU A 53 27.25 -9.36 18.54
CA LEU A 53 27.23 -9.66 19.98
C LEU A 53 26.98 -11.16 20.23
N ASN A 54 27.67 -11.70 21.21
CA ASN A 54 27.46 -13.07 21.68
C ASN A 54 26.21 -13.12 22.55
N ILE A 55 25.10 -13.51 21.93
CA ILE A 55 23.79 -13.63 22.57
C ILE A 55 23.54 -15.09 22.93
N ASP A 56 22.96 -15.30 24.11
CA ASP A 56 22.55 -16.63 24.54
C ASP A 56 21.54 -17.24 23.55
N PRO A 57 21.78 -18.46 23.03
CA PRO A 57 20.90 -19.09 22.05
C PRO A 57 19.52 -19.45 22.62
N ASN A 58 19.36 -19.40 23.95
CA ASN A 58 18.08 -19.61 24.62
C ASN A 58 17.26 -18.32 24.80
N ASP A 59 17.85 -17.13 24.63
CA ASP A 59 17.10 -15.87 24.73
C ASP A 59 16.40 -15.54 23.41
N GLN A 60 15.16 -16.02 23.29
CA GLN A 60 14.32 -15.80 22.11
C GLN A 60 14.12 -14.30 21.80
N ARG A 61 14.05 -13.44 22.82
CA ARG A 61 13.83 -12.00 22.61
C ARG A 61 15.01 -11.35 21.90
N ALA A 62 16.22 -11.72 22.32
CA ALA A 62 17.46 -11.24 21.72
C ALA A 62 17.64 -11.79 20.28
N LEU A 63 17.22 -13.03 20.04
CA LEU A 63 17.23 -13.64 18.70
C LEU A 63 16.22 -12.99 17.74
N ASP A 64 15.00 -12.70 18.22
CA ASP A 64 13.99 -11.98 17.44
C ASP A 64 14.45 -10.58 17.08
N LEU A 65 15.04 -9.87 18.05
CA LEU A 65 15.65 -8.56 17.83
C LEU A 65 16.77 -8.65 16.78
N ARG A 66 17.67 -9.64 16.90
CA ARG A 66 18.75 -9.86 15.93
C ARG A 66 18.22 -10.13 14.52
N THR A 67 17.14 -10.89 14.40
CA THR A 67 16.50 -11.21 13.11
C THR A 67 15.94 -9.96 12.45
N LYS A 68 15.27 -9.09 13.22
CA LYS A 68 14.80 -7.79 12.72
C LYS A 68 15.96 -6.89 12.30
N MET A 69 17.03 -6.84 13.09
CA MET A 69 18.23 -6.07 12.75
C MET A 69 18.90 -6.57 11.47
N ARG A 70 18.97 -7.88 11.24
CA ARG A 70 19.47 -8.47 9.97
C ARG A 70 18.61 -8.07 8.77
N LYS A 71 17.29 -8.09 8.91
CA LYS A 71 16.38 -7.62 7.85
C LYS A 71 16.63 -6.15 7.53
N ASN A 72 16.71 -5.30 8.56
CA ASN A 72 16.98 -3.88 8.38
C ASN A 72 18.36 -3.63 7.74
N LEU A 73 19.38 -4.39 8.14
CA LEU A 73 20.71 -4.32 7.56
C LEU A 73 20.71 -4.64 6.07
N ALA A 74 19.95 -5.67 5.65
CA ALA A 74 19.82 -5.99 4.23
C ALA A 74 19.14 -4.85 3.45
N MET A 75 18.05 -4.30 3.96
CA MET A 75 17.33 -3.19 3.30
C MET A 75 18.17 -1.91 3.24
N ALA A 76 18.90 -1.57 4.31
CA ALA A 76 19.77 -0.40 4.33
C ALA A 76 20.92 -0.53 3.32
N ARG A 77 21.53 -1.72 3.22
CA ARG A 77 22.57 -1.99 2.21
C ARG A 77 22.03 -1.88 0.78
N GLU A 78 20.86 -2.47 0.52
CA GLU A 78 20.18 -2.35 -0.79
C GLU A 78 19.90 -0.87 -1.12
N ARG A 79 19.42 -0.09 -0.15
CA ARG A 79 19.14 1.34 -0.36
C ARG A 79 20.41 2.13 -0.68
N VAL A 80 21.51 1.88 0.03
CA VAL A 80 22.81 2.51 -0.24
C VAL A 80 23.28 2.19 -1.66
N GLU A 81 23.14 0.96 -2.12
CA GLU A 81 23.51 0.57 -3.49
C GLU A 81 22.69 1.33 -4.55
N ILE A 82 21.38 1.48 -4.32
CA ILE A 82 20.50 2.25 -5.21
C ILE A 82 20.94 3.71 -5.25
N LEU A 83 21.18 4.33 -4.10
CA LEU A 83 21.61 5.73 -4.01
C LEU A 83 22.97 5.97 -4.69
N GLN A 84 23.91 5.03 -4.55
CA GLN A 84 25.20 5.11 -5.24
C GLN A 84 25.04 5.03 -6.76
N LYS A 85 24.13 4.19 -7.27
CA LYS A 85 23.84 4.09 -8.70
C LYS A 85 23.22 5.38 -9.24
N LEU A 86 22.32 6.01 -8.49
CA LEU A 86 21.72 7.30 -8.87
C LEU A 86 22.78 8.40 -9.02
N ILE A 87 23.68 8.53 -8.04
CA ILE A 87 24.78 9.51 -8.10
C ILE A 87 25.73 9.23 -9.26
N GLN A 88 26.03 7.96 -9.55
CA GLN A 88 26.87 7.57 -10.71
C GLN A 88 26.21 7.87 -12.06
N THR A 89 24.88 7.74 -12.18
CA THR A 89 24.18 8.10 -13.41
C THR A 89 24.14 9.60 -13.65
N ASP A 90 24.06 10.41 -12.59
CA ASP A 90 24.02 11.87 -12.70
C ASP A 90 25.39 12.49 -12.97
N SER A 91 26.47 11.82 -12.55
CA SER A 91 27.86 12.28 -12.72
C SER A 91 28.49 11.93 -14.07
N ASN A 92 27.74 11.28 -14.99
CA ASN A 92 28.23 10.87 -16.31
C ASN A 92 27.63 11.76 -17.43
N PRO A 93 28.28 12.85 -17.88
CA PRO A 93 27.74 13.71 -18.93
C PRO A 93 28.08 13.16 -20.33
N VAL A 94 27.72 11.92 -20.68
CA VAL A 94 28.11 11.35 -22.00
C VAL A 94 27.00 10.52 -22.65
N ILE A 95 26.37 11.18 -23.64
CA ILE A 95 25.58 10.72 -24.81
C ILE A 95 24.08 10.43 -24.62
N LYS A 96 23.28 11.43 -25.02
CA LYS A 96 21.94 11.23 -25.60
C LYS A 96 22.04 10.31 -26.82
N VAL A 97 22.02 9.00 -26.63
CA VAL A 97 21.77 8.07 -27.75
C VAL A 97 20.28 8.12 -28.04
N HIS A 98 19.94 8.84 -29.10
CA HIS A 98 18.64 8.82 -29.74
C HIS A 98 18.25 7.38 -30.09
N VAL A 99 17.44 6.74 -29.25
CA VAL A 99 16.80 5.47 -29.61
C VAL A 99 15.61 5.80 -30.50
N ARG A 100 15.80 5.67 -31.81
CA ARG A 100 14.72 5.61 -32.80
C ARG A 100 13.79 4.44 -32.44
N PRO A 101 12.46 4.60 -32.44
CA PRO A 101 11.57 3.46 -32.26
C PRO A 101 11.52 2.68 -33.58
N THR A 102 12.27 1.59 -33.68
CA THR A 102 12.08 0.61 -34.77
C THR A 102 10.88 -0.27 -34.45
N LYS A 103 9.81 -0.02 -35.20
CA LYS A 103 8.63 -0.89 -35.38
C LYS A 103 9.09 -2.31 -35.75
N VAL A 104 8.84 -3.30 -34.88
CA VAL A 104 9.00 -4.72 -35.23
C VAL A 104 7.72 -5.47 -34.90
N GLN A 105 7.17 -6.09 -35.94
CA GLN A 105 5.97 -6.89 -35.99
C GLN A 105 6.10 -8.17 -35.14
N ARG A 106 4.97 -8.60 -34.56
CA ARG A 106 4.77 -9.95 -34.03
C ARG A 106 4.92 -10.98 -35.18
N PRO A 107 5.26 -12.23 -34.85
CA PRO A 107 4.23 -13.26 -35.04
C PRO A 107 4.04 -14.19 -33.83
N LEU A 108 2.81 -14.67 -33.71
CA LEU A 108 2.32 -15.71 -32.81
C LEU A 108 2.86 -17.09 -33.22
N ARG A 109 3.04 -18.02 -32.26
CA ARG A 109 2.40 -19.35 -32.30
C ARG A 109 2.55 -20.14 -30.97
N PRO A 110 1.68 -21.16 -30.75
CA PRO A 110 1.32 -21.73 -29.45
C PRO A 110 1.90 -23.13 -29.20
N ARG A 111 1.84 -23.65 -27.96
CA ARG A 111 1.48 -25.06 -27.71
C ARG A 111 1.19 -25.36 -26.24
N SER A 112 0.10 -26.10 -26.05
CA SER A 112 -0.40 -26.73 -24.82
C SER A 112 0.18 -28.15 -24.62
N ILE A 113 -0.29 -28.83 -23.54
CA ILE A 113 -0.14 -30.25 -23.10
C ILE A 113 0.78 -30.35 -21.87
N GLY A 114 0.41 -30.88 -20.70
CA GLY A 114 -0.78 -31.57 -20.20
C GLY A 114 -0.65 -31.78 -18.67
N SER A 115 -1.76 -31.80 -17.92
CA SER A 115 -2.31 -32.96 -17.18
C SER A 115 -1.83 -33.17 -15.72
N ALA A 116 -2.64 -32.66 -14.77
CA ALA A 116 -3.17 -33.19 -13.47
C ALA A 116 -2.33 -34.14 -12.55
N PRO A 117 -2.73 -34.44 -11.27
CA PRO A 117 -3.79 -33.89 -10.41
C PRO A 117 -3.31 -33.43 -9.00
N SER A 118 -4.31 -32.98 -8.24
CA SER A 118 -4.40 -32.43 -6.88
C SER A 118 -3.84 -33.25 -5.70
N SER A 119 -3.32 -32.52 -4.69
CA SER A 119 -3.55 -32.83 -3.27
C SER A 119 -3.56 -31.55 -2.43
N ALA A 120 -4.67 -31.34 -1.74
CA ALA A 120 -4.98 -30.21 -0.89
C ALA A 120 -4.22 -30.24 0.45
N SER A 121 -3.88 -29.06 0.98
CA SER A 121 -3.97 -28.77 2.42
C SER A 121 -3.78 -27.27 2.68
N SER A 122 -4.88 -26.56 2.91
CA SER A 122 -4.86 -25.33 3.72
C SER A 122 -6.26 -25.04 4.25
N ASN A 123 -6.46 -25.49 5.49
CA ASN A 123 -7.28 -24.92 6.58
C ASN A 123 -8.00 -23.60 6.26
N CYS A 124 -9.33 -23.51 6.45
CA CYS A 124 -9.97 -23.19 7.75
C CYS A 124 -9.46 -21.85 8.33
N ARG A 125 -10.24 -20.80 8.61
CA ARG A 125 -11.61 -20.74 9.14
C ARG A 125 -12.13 -19.30 9.05
N SER A 126 -13.43 -19.18 8.86
CA SER A 126 -14.24 -18.02 9.24
C SER A 126 -14.46 -17.97 10.76
N ARG A 127 -14.82 -16.77 11.24
CA ARG A 127 -15.67 -16.46 12.41
C ARG A 127 -15.00 -15.63 13.54
N VAL A 128 -15.40 -14.34 13.55
CA VAL A 128 -15.87 -13.52 14.68
C VAL A 128 -15.61 -14.06 16.09
N MET A 129 -14.92 -13.26 16.93
CA MET A 129 -15.40 -12.73 18.23
C MET A 129 -14.24 -12.10 19.02
N SER A 130 -14.45 -10.86 19.44
CA SER A 130 -13.66 -10.16 20.47
C SER A 130 -13.80 -10.85 21.84
N PRO A 131 -12.84 -10.62 22.74
CA PRO A 131 -13.25 -9.95 23.99
C PRO A 131 -12.23 -8.91 24.48
N ALA A 132 -12.77 -7.83 25.05
CA ALA A 132 -12.06 -6.85 25.86
C ALA A 132 -11.93 -7.34 27.31
N PRO A 133 -10.92 -6.89 28.08
CA PRO A 133 -11.00 -6.86 29.54
C PRO A 133 -11.31 -5.43 30.03
N ALA A 134 -12.26 -5.34 30.97
CA ALA A 134 -12.58 -4.15 31.74
C ALA A 134 -11.98 -4.25 33.15
N SER A 135 -11.41 -3.14 33.65
CA SER A 135 -11.38 -2.69 35.06
C SER A 135 -10.57 -1.39 35.12
N ALA A 136 -11.18 -0.23 35.34
CA ALA A 136 -11.61 0.35 36.63
C ALA A 136 -10.48 1.13 37.34
N SER A 137 -10.54 2.48 37.30
CA SER A 137 -10.74 3.33 38.49
C SER A 137 -10.42 4.82 38.24
N SER A 138 -11.26 5.64 38.86
CA SER A 138 -11.33 7.11 38.93
C SER A 138 -10.04 7.90 39.07
N MET A 139 -10.00 9.10 38.49
CA MET A 139 -9.88 10.36 39.25
C MET A 139 -10.52 11.52 38.48
N ARG A 140 -11.11 12.43 39.25
CA ARG A 140 -12.01 13.55 38.93
C ARG A 140 -11.21 14.86 38.91
N LEU A 141 -11.67 15.92 38.22
CA LEU A 141 -11.75 17.32 38.71
C LEU A 141 -12.25 18.32 37.62
N THR A 142 -13.47 18.82 37.84
CA THR A 142 -14.04 20.18 37.64
C THR A 142 -13.54 21.14 36.54
N SER A 143 -14.48 21.69 35.74
CA SER A 143 -14.96 23.09 35.85
C SER A 143 -16.10 23.38 34.86
N LYS A 144 -17.03 24.28 35.25
CA LYS A 144 -18.25 24.66 34.53
C LYS A 144 -18.07 25.98 33.79
N LEU A 145 -18.73 26.14 32.62
CA LEU A 145 -19.38 27.36 32.09
C LEU A 145 -20.08 26.97 30.75
N LYS A 146 -21.42 26.85 30.64
CA LYS A 146 -22.47 27.87 30.43
C LYS A 146 -22.69 28.25 28.95
N GLN A 147 -23.76 27.71 28.31
CA GLN A 147 -24.84 28.39 27.52
C GLN A 147 -25.55 27.49 26.45
N PRO A 148 -26.90 27.57 26.25
CA PRO A 148 -27.73 26.90 25.21
C PRO A 148 -28.12 27.88 24.05
N PRO A 149 -28.84 27.58 22.90
CA PRO A 149 -30.18 26.92 22.74
C PRO A 149 -30.38 26.20 21.33
N PRO A 150 -31.56 26.18 20.65
CA PRO A 150 -32.80 25.40 20.85
C PRO A 150 -33.25 24.48 19.66
N GLN A 151 -34.34 23.74 19.88
CA GLN A 151 -35.14 22.95 18.92
C GLN A 151 -36.00 23.82 17.97
N THR A 152 -36.34 23.33 16.76
CA THR A 152 -37.57 23.68 15.97
C THR A 152 -37.66 22.79 14.71
N ILE A 153 -38.60 21.82 14.65
CA ILE A 153 -39.92 21.84 13.95
C ILE A 153 -39.84 21.58 12.44
N ASN A 154 -40.32 20.39 12.06
CA ASN A 154 -40.76 20.00 10.72
C ASN A 154 -41.88 20.92 10.23
N ASN A 155 -41.87 21.31 8.94
CA ASN A 155 -43.09 21.58 8.20
C ASN A 155 -42.89 21.67 6.67
N ARG A 156 -43.78 20.94 5.98
CA ARG A 156 -44.57 21.36 4.81
C ARG A 156 -44.23 20.82 3.42
N ILE A 157 -45.04 19.83 3.05
CA ILE A 157 -45.49 19.48 1.70
C ILE A 157 -46.41 20.60 1.14
N LYS A 158 -46.25 20.95 -0.14
CA LYS A 158 -47.27 21.51 -1.08
C LYS A 158 -46.81 21.15 -2.50
N GLU A 159 -47.41 20.17 -3.18
CA GLU A 159 -48.62 20.20 -4.03
C GLU A 159 -48.36 20.47 -5.53
N LEU A 160 -49.02 19.63 -6.35
CA LEU A 160 -49.10 19.40 -7.83
C LEU A 160 -49.73 20.61 -8.61
N PRO A 161 -50.15 20.59 -9.93
CA PRO A 161 -50.21 19.54 -10.97
C PRO A 161 -49.92 19.94 -12.46
N SER A 162 -49.95 18.96 -13.38
CA SER A 162 -50.85 18.91 -14.58
C SER A 162 -50.22 18.41 -15.91
N THR A 163 -50.68 17.22 -16.32
CA THR A 163 -51.08 16.73 -17.67
C THR A 163 -50.49 17.31 -18.97
N ALA A 164 -50.02 16.45 -19.89
CA ALA A 164 -50.65 16.17 -21.20
C ALA A 164 -49.80 15.22 -22.07
N ASN A 165 -50.48 14.40 -22.86
CA ASN A 165 -49.97 13.31 -23.70
C ASN A 165 -49.39 13.77 -25.05
N ALA A 166 -48.36 13.09 -25.57
CA ALA A 166 -48.07 13.01 -27.01
C ALA A 166 -47.24 11.73 -27.34
N ARG A 167 -47.48 11.17 -28.52
CA ARG A 167 -47.10 9.82 -28.98
C ARG A 167 -46.09 9.87 -30.16
N LYS A 168 -45.27 8.80 -30.28
CA LYS A 168 -44.41 8.33 -31.42
C LYS A 168 -43.02 9.00 -31.50
N ILE A 169 -41.88 8.30 -31.62
CA ILE A 169 -41.36 7.39 -32.69
C ILE A 169 -40.23 6.49 -32.09
N PRO A 170 -39.99 5.25 -32.56
CA PRO A 170 -38.92 4.38 -32.05
C PRO A 170 -37.56 4.78 -32.64
N THR A 171 -36.61 5.14 -31.79
CA THR A 171 -35.23 5.41 -32.18
C THR A 171 -34.27 4.56 -31.35
N GLN A 172 -33.77 3.52 -32.02
CA GLN A 172 -32.48 2.86 -31.89
C GLN A 172 -31.62 3.14 -30.64
N ASN A 173 -31.30 2.05 -29.92
CA ASN A 173 -30.18 1.92 -28.98
C ASN A 173 -29.99 3.02 -27.94
N GLN A 174 -30.90 3.07 -26.96
CA GLN A 174 -30.51 3.58 -25.64
C GLN A 174 -29.61 2.54 -24.97
N SER A 175 -28.28 2.68 -25.13
CA SER A 175 -27.36 2.12 -24.13
C SER A 175 -27.73 2.76 -22.80
N GLN A 176 -28.49 2.01 -21.98
CA GLN A 176 -28.78 2.40 -20.62
C GLN A 176 -27.44 2.53 -19.89
N ARG A 177 -26.97 3.77 -19.71
CA ARG A 177 -25.75 4.04 -18.96
C ARG A 177 -26.03 3.74 -17.50
N ILE A 178 -25.78 2.50 -17.10
CA ILE A 178 -25.86 2.07 -15.71
C ILE A 178 -24.80 2.87 -14.94
N SER A 179 -25.22 3.91 -14.22
CA SER A 179 -24.32 4.72 -13.40
C SER A 179 -24.19 4.09 -12.03
N LEU A 180 -23.20 3.19 -11.88
CA LEU A 180 -22.85 2.61 -10.59
C LEU A 180 -21.95 3.58 -9.82
N LYS A 181 -22.38 3.98 -8.62
CA LYS A 181 -21.56 4.78 -7.69
C LYS A 181 -20.91 3.84 -6.69
N LEU A 182 -19.63 3.57 -6.86
CA LEU A 182 -18.84 2.75 -5.96
C LEU A 182 -18.06 3.67 -5.00
N PRO A 183 -18.15 3.48 -3.67
CA PRO A 183 -17.36 4.27 -2.73
C PRO A 183 -15.87 3.99 -2.93
N ASN A 184 -15.04 5.03 -2.88
CA ASN A 184 -13.58 4.99 -3.07
C ASN A 184 -13.12 4.64 -4.50
N VAL A 185 -14.00 4.65 -5.50
CA VAL A 185 -13.63 4.44 -6.90
C VAL A 185 -13.97 5.68 -7.73
N GLU A 186 -12.99 6.16 -8.49
CA GLU A 186 -13.15 7.30 -9.39
C GLU A 186 -14.26 7.04 -10.42
N PRO A 187 -15.26 7.92 -10.57
CA PRO A 187 -16.39 7.70 -11.49
C PRO A 187 -15.96 7.60 -12.95
N LYS A 188 -14.83 8.24 -13.31
CA LYS A 188 -14.22 8.15 -14.64
C LYS A 188 -13.67 6.74 -14.91
N LEU A 189 -13.09 6.10 -13.90
CA LEU A 189 -12.60 4.73 -13.99
C LEU A 189 -13.78 3.76 -14.13
N VAL A 190 -14.85 3.95 -13.36
CA VAL A 190 -16.07 3.14 -13.50
C VAL A 190 -16.66 3.25 -14.91
N SER A 191 -16.77 4.47 -15.44
CA SER A 191 -17.25 4.69 -16.81
C SER A 191 -16.36 4.02 -17.86
N TYR A 192 -15.03 4.12 -17.70
CA TYR A 192 -14.07 3.51 -18.60
C TYR A 192 -14.20 1.98 -18.63
N ILE A 193 -14.23 1.35 -17.44
CA ILE A 193 -14.38 -0.11 -17.30
C ILE A 193 -15.73 -0.58 -17.85
N LEU A 194 -16.82 0.14 -17.58
CA LEU A 194 -18.14 -0.23 -18.08
C LEU A 194 -18.22 -0.18 -19.62
N ASN A 195 -17.60 0.83 -20.25
CA ASN A 195 -17.56 0.90 -21.70
C ASN A 195 -16.70 -0.24 -22.28
N GLU A 196 -15.56 -0.54 -21.68
CA GLU A 196 -14.67 -1.63 -22.13
C GLU A 196 -15.37 -3.00 -22.10
N VAL A 197 -16.15 -3.30 -21.05
CA VAL A 197 -16.91 -4.55 -20.94
C VAL A 197 -18.06 -4.63 -21.94
N ILE A 198 -18.71 -3.49 -22.24
CA ILE A 198 -19.80 -3.44 -23.22
C ILE A 198 -19.23 -3.62 -24.64
N GLU A 199 -18.13 -2.95 -24.95
CA GLU A 199 -17.50 -2.96 -26.28
C GLU A 199 -16.85 -4.30 -26.60
N ASN A 200 -16.26 -4.98 -25.60
CA ASN A 200 -15.56 -6.25 -25.80
C ASN A 200 -16.42 -7.50 -25.57
N ARG A 201 -17.76 -7.38 -25.55
CA ARG A 201 -18.63 -8.55 -25.38
C ARG A 201 -18.56 -9.46 -26.62
N PRO A 202 -18.27 -10.77 -26.48
CA PRO A 202 -18.33 -11.70 -27.60
C PRO A 202 -19.75 -11.75 -28.15
N HIS A 203 -19.88 -11.45 -29.44
CA HIS A 203 -21.17 -11.38 -30.10
C HIS A 203 -21.60 -12.78 -30.55
N VAL A 204 -22.24 -13.52 -29.64
CA VAL A 204 -22.81 -14.84 -29.95
C VAL A 204 -24.09 -14.62 -30.75
N LYS A 205 -24.18 -15.24 -31.94
CA LYS A 205 -25.40 -15.27 -32.75
C LYS A 205 -26.11 -16.59 -32.51
N PHE A 206 -27.42 -16.61 -32.75
CA PHE A 206 -28.20 -17.87 -32.73
C PHE A 206 -27.84 -18.82 -33.88
N ASP A 207 -26.98 -18.40 -34.82
CA ASP A 207 -26.41 -19.28 -35.84
C ASP A 207 -25.18 -20.06 -35.33
N ASP A 208 -24.66 -19.74 -34.14
CA ASP A 208 -23.49 -20.39 -33.51
C ASP A 208 -23.88 -21.62 -32.64
N ILE A 209 -25.15 -22.04 -32.67
CA ILE A 209 -25.71 -23.20 -31.93
C ILE A 209 -26.16 -24.32 -32.85
#